data_AF-A0A0F9HJV0-F1
#
_entry.id   AF-A0A0F9HJV0-F1
#
_cell.length_a   1.000
_cell.length_b   1.000
_cell.length_c   1.000
_cell.angle_alpha   90.00
_cell.angle_beta   90.00
_cell.angle_gamma   90.00
#
_symmetry.space_group_name_H-M   'P 1'
#
loop_
_entity.id
_entity.type
_entity.pdbx_description
1 polymer ?
#
loop_
_entity_poly.entity_id
_entity_poly.type
_entity_poly.pdbx_seq_one_letter_code
_entity_poly.pdbx_strand_id
1 'polypeptide(L)'
;LWYQDNEKGISTENIRWLARVFGCDDPKATSEWQTELSAARAQLVAKRRALRAGSDGHDAHSPPDTVQNAAIDVDTVVPSPLAHKGEVISPRRGFSLARTSEAVFNRGSPLDLSASVFAGAVALGFSSYFLGIHSIVFPQANGVIKQVGYLWAPNWTLLFMVLMPLYFVFVRDLVVFWRATRRSLLSPEGEGIANDDMWMRKVATFSVTYWAAFFVCLPIATVLQWIDRCLGPLLTRDIGNYPVEWARMAIERPHVISIPEAVAFTGFAYLYMGLVFFLFFAGLILLFTIAHDSWELGRKDSEPWADGEYQCPSNQLDLKIMRGIFRCCILGLLIAICMKLQSTFMLTSESTIAGWLASDFLSVLGNHEKASDWLEYSMPTNYSSLLIVLATCTVFLYGLIRVHAALRQQGDIGHGRNQRELGIMLARVALLVIVYVLIGAIAGFSILLCIGLLSAIYGLVYPSIDTWRATDQGEKQSVS
;
A
#
# COMPACT_ATOMS: atom_id res chain seq x y z
N LEU A 1 22.96 22.59 -11.35
CA LEU A 1 24.31 22.06 -11.06
C LEU A 1 25.20 22.27 -12.27
N TRP A 2 25.92 23.39 -12.31
CA TRP A 2 26.84 23.70 -13.40
C TRP A 2 28.27 23.81 -12.86
N TYR A 3 29.15 23.08 -13.55
CA TYR A 3 30.60 23.16 -13.70
C TYR A 3 31.64 22.69 -12.70
N GLN A 4 31.42 22.50 -11.40
CA GLN A 4 32.54 22.03 -10.54
C GLN A 4 32.33 20.70 -9.80
N ASP A 5 31.11 20.38 -9.36
CA ASP A 5 30.87 19.14 -8.57
C ASP A 5 29.89 18.13 -9.20
N ASN A 6 29.76 18.12 -10.53
CA ASN A 6 28.89 17.15 -11.21
C ASN A 6 29.71 16.11 -11.99
N GLU A 7 29.72 14.87 -11.50
CA GLU A 7 30.36 13.73 -12.18
C GLU A 7 29.77 13.45 -13.57
N LYS A 8 28.54 13.91 -13.84
CA LYS A 8 27.79 13.59 -15.06
C LYS A 8 28.27 14.34 -16.31
N GLY A 9 29.12 15.38 -16.16
CA GLY A 9 29.56 16.21 -17.28
C GLY A 9 28.41 16.90 -18.02
N ILE A 10 28.70 17.47 -19.20
CA ILE A 10 27.71 18.16 -20.03
C ILE A 10 27.23 17.21 -21.12
N SER A 11 25.91 17.09 -21.29
CA SER A 11 25.31 16.27 -22.34
C SER A 11 25.64 16.81 -23.74
N THR A 12 25.59 15.93 -24.75
CA THR A 12 25.74 16.33 -26.17
C THR A 12 24.68 17.34 -26.59
N GLU A 13 23.46 17.20 -26.05
CA GLU A 13 22.35 18.11 -26.29
C GLU A 13 22.62 19.51 -25.74
N ASN A 14 23.17 19.62 -24.52
CA ASN A 14 23.53 20.90 -23.95
C ASN A 14 24.72 21.55 -24.68
N ILE A 15 25.68 20.76 -25.19
CA ILE A 15 26.77 21.28 -26.04
C ILE A 15 26.20 21.89 -27.32
N ARG A 16 25.21 21.26 -27.95
CA ARG A 16 24.55 21.79 -29.15
C ARG A 16 23.86 23.13 -28.87
N TRP A 17 23.17 23.26 -27.74
CA TRP A 17 22.56 24.53 -27.34
C TRP A 17 23.60 25.60 -27.01
N LEU A 18 24.69 25.24 -26.32
CA LEU A 18 25.77 26.16 -26.00
C LEU A 18 26.48 26.67 -27.26
N ALA A 19 26.74 25.78 -28.22
CA ALA A 19 27.34 26.12 -29.50
C ALA A 19 26.46 27.07 -30.31
N ARG A 20 25.13 26.90 -30.24
CA ARG A 20 24.16 27.78 -30.88
C ARG A 20 24.13 29.19 -30.26
N VAL A 21 24.29 29.28 -28.94
CA VAL A 21 24.41 30.55 -28.21
C VAL A 21 25.74 31.25 -28.53
N PHE A 22 26.87 30.53 -28.52
CA PHE A 22 28.17 31.11 -28.85
C PHE A 22 28.34 31.44 -30.34
N GLY A 23 27.67 30.69 -31.20
CA GLY A 23 27.58 30.97 -32.63
C GLY A 23 26.58 32.06 -33.00
N CYS A 24 25.87 32.66 -32.02
CA CYS A 24 24.84 33.70 -32.26
C CYS A 24 23.84 33.30 -33.36
N ASP A 25 23.41 32.03 -33.38
CA ASP A 25 22.54 31.45 -34.42
C ASP A 25 23.12 31.43 -35.86
N ASP A 26 24.38 31.81 -36.09
CA ASP A 26 25.07 31.60 -37.37
C ASP A 26 25.43 30.12 -37.55
N PRO A 27 24.99 29.45 -38.65
CA PRO A 27 25.26 28.04 -38.89
C PRO A 27 26.76 27.68 -38.91
N LYS A 28 27.61 28.57 -39.44
CA LYS A 28 29.04 28.30 -39.58
C LYS A 28 29.75 28.42 -38.22
N ALA A 29 29.55 29.53 -37.52
CA ALA A 29 30.09 29.73 -36.18
C ALA A 29 29.55 28.69 -35.18
N THR A 30 28.28 28.30 -35.29
CA THR A 30 27.69 27.24 -34.44
C THR A 30 28.39 25.90 -34.64
N SER A 31 28.71 25.52 -35.89
CA SER A 31 29.43 24.28 -36.17
C SER A 31 30.85 24.30 -35.60
N GLU A 32 31.56 25.42 -35.76
CA GLU A 32 32.92 25.60 -35.21
C GLU A 32 32.93 25.50 -33.68
N TRP A 33 32.01 26.19 -33.01
CA TRP A 33 31.85 26.09 -31.56
C TRP A 33 31.44 24.69 -31.09
N GLN A 34 30.59 24.00 -31.87
CA GLN A 34 30.19 22.63 -31.53
C GLN A 34 31.37 21.67 -31.62
N THR A 35 32.24 21.82 -32.63
CA THR A 35 33.46 21.01 -32.76
C THR A 35 34.42 21.25 -31.60
N GLU A 36 34.70 22.51 -31.26
CA GLU A 36 35.60 22.88 -30.16
C GLU A 36 35.09 22.40 -28.79
N LEU A 37 33.81 22.61 -28.49
CA LEU A 37 33.19 22.17 -27.24
C LEU A 37 33.18 20.63 -27.11
N SER A 38 33.02 19.92 -28.23
CA SER A 38 33.07 18.46 -28.25
C SER A 38 34.49 17.93 -28.01
N ALA A 39 35.51 18.59 -28.56
CA ALA A 39 36.91 18.27 -28.34
C ALA A 39 37.32 18.53 -26.88
N ALA A 40 36.94 19.68 -26.32
CA ALA A 40 37.18 20.01 -24.92
C ALA A 40 36.52 19.00 -23.95
N ARG A 41 35.31 18.54 -24.27
CA ARG A 41 34.65 17.46 -23.51
C ARG A 41 35.44 16.16 -23.61
N ALA A 42 35.90 15.77 -24.79
CA ALA A 42 36.68 14.55 -24.99
C ALA A 42 37.99 14.58 -24.17
N GLN A 43 38.68 15.73 -24.18
CA GLN A 43 39.88 15.94 -23.37
C GLN A 43 39.61 15.85 -21.86
N LEU A 44 38.52 16.46 -21.38
CA LEU A 44 38.13 16.36 -19.96
C LEU A 44 37.80 14.92 -19.55
N VAL A 45 37.13 14.16 -20.42
CA VAL A 45 36.84 12.74 -20.18
C VAL A 45 38.14 11.93 -20.15
N ALA A 46 39.07 12.18 -21.07
CA ALA A 46 40.38 11.52 -21.09
C ALA A 46 41.19 11.84 -19.81
N LYS A 47 41.26 13.11 -19.40
CA LYS A 47 41.95 13.53 -18.17
C LYS A 47 41.35 12.89 -16.92
N ARG A 48 40.01 12.76 -16.85
CA ARG A 48 39.33 12.07 -15.74
C ARG A 48 39.56 10.56 -15.73
N ARG A 49 39.64 9.93 -16.91
CA ARG A 49 40.02 8.50 -17.03
C ARG A 49 41.45 8.28 -16.56
N ALA A 50 42.39 9.15 -16.93
CA ALA A 50 43.77 9.10 -16.47
C ALA A 50 43.89 9.29 -14.94
N LEU A 51 43.12 10.22 -14.36
CA LEU A 51 43.05 10.42 -12.90
C LEU A 51 42.49 9.20 -12.15
N ARG A 52 41.52 8.47 -12.74
CA ARG A 52 40.98 7.24 -12.16
C ARG A 52 41.97 6.07 -12.29
N ALA A 53 42.67 5.97 -13.43
CA ALA A 53 43.71 4.96 -13.64
C ALA A 53 44.94 5.17 -12.73
N GLY A 54 45.27 6.42 -12.37
CA GLY A 54 46.36 6.72 -11.43
C GLY A 54 46.03 6.47 -9.94
N SER A 55 44.77 6.18 -9.61
CA SER A 55 44.34 5.83 -8.24
C SER A 55 44.39 4.33 -7.96
N ASP A 56 44.53 3.50 -9.01
CA ASP A 56 44.61 2.04 -8.93
C ASP A 56 45.96 1.55 -9.49
N GLY A 57 46.96 1.40 -8.62
CA GLY A 57 48.09 0.48 -8.85
C GLY A 57 49.42 1.07 -9.34
N HIS A 58 50.43 0.95 -8.48
CA HIS A 58 51.84 0.75 -8.85
C HIS A 58 51.97 -0.40 -9.86
N ASP A 59 52.61 -0.18 -11.02
CA ASP A 59 53.77 -0.93 -11.51
C ASP A 59 54.09 -0.66 -13.00
N ALA A 60 55.38 -0.38 -13.25
CA ALA A 60 56.20 -0.55 -14.48
C ALA A 60 55.97 0.30 -15.77
N HIS A 61 56.96 1.19 -16.02
CA HIS A 61 57.76 1.47 -17.25
C HIS A 61 57.36 0.76 -18.57
N SER A 62 57.46 1.30 -19.80
CA SER A 62 58.14 2.45 -20.44
C SER A 62 57.63 2.56 -21.93
N PRO A 63 58.06 3.55 -22.76
CA PRO A 63 57.20 4.21 -23.77
C PRO A 63 57.55 3.89 -25.27
N PRO A 64 57.26 4.75 -26.28
CA PRO A 64 56.31 4.49 -27.39
C PRO A 64 56.99 4.31 -28.77
N ASP A 65 56.22 3.98 -29.83
CA ASP A 65 56.38 4.54 -31.18
C ASP A 65 55.25 4.18 -32.17
N THR A 66 54.62 5.24 -32.69
CA THR A 66 54.26 5.59 -34.09
C THR A 66 53.67 4.57 -35.10
N VAL A 67 52.37 4.80 -35.42
CA VAL A 67 51.77 5.03 -36.77
C VAL A 67 51.81 3.93 -37.86
N GLN A 68 50.63 3.41 -38.28
CA GLN A 68 49.94 3.70 -39.57
C GLN A 68 48.98 2.57 -40.07
N ASN A 69 47.75 2.98 -40.44
CA ASN A 69 46.84 2.52 -41.52
C ASN A 69 46.36 1.05 -41.70
N ALA A 70 45.02 0.93 -41.67
CA ALA A 70 44.08 0.29 -42.61
C ALA A 70 44.41 -1.07 -43.29
N ALA A 71 43.58 -2.10 -43.06
CA ALA A 71 42.83 -2.84 -44.09
C ALA A 71 41.94 -3.98 -43.48
N ILE A 72 41.01 -4.41 -44.33
CA ILE A 72 39.83 -5.30 -44.23
C ILE A 72 40.14 -6.81 -44.04
N ASP A 73 39.17 -7.51 -43.44
CA ASP A 73 38.81 -8.96 -43.43
C ASP A 73 39.80 -10.06 -43.00
N VAL A 74 39.34 -10.96 -42.11
CA VAL A 74 38.87 -12.34 -42.42
C VAL A 74 38.75 -13.13 -41.10
N ASP A 75 37.61 -13.82 -40.94
CA ASP A 75 37.33 -14.82 -39.91
C ASP A 75 38.49 -15.80 -39.68
N THR A 76 38.86 -16.01 -38.41
CA THR A 76 39.44 -17.29 -38.00
C THR A 76 39.08 -17.59 -36.55
N VAL A 77 38.08 -18.45 -36.39
CA VAL A 77 37.75 -19.12 -35.14
C VAL A 77 38.78 -20.23 -34.90
N VAL A 78 39.57 -20.11 -33.83
CA VAL A 78 40.16 -21.26 -33.11
C VAL A 78 40.06 -20.98 -31.60
N PRO A 79 39.56 -21.93 -30.78
CA PRO A 79 39.07 -21.66 -29.44
C PRO A 79 40.14 -21.87 -28.35
N SER A 80 40.04 -21.12 -27.25
CA SER A 80 40.61 -21.57 -25.98
C SER A 80 39.80 -21.13 -24.77
N PRO A 81 39.78 -21.96 -23.70
CA PRO A 81 38.71 -22.04 -22.74
C PRO A 81 38.96 -21.16 -21.52
N LEU A 82 37.87 -20.63 -20.96
CA LEU A 82 37.58 -20.44 -19.53
C LEU A 82 36.67 -19.22 -19.35
N ALA A 83 35.38 -19.48 -19.53
CA ALA A 83 34.33 -18.65 -18.99
C ALA A 83 34.36 -18.75 -17.45
N HIS A 84 34.52 -17.62 -16.75
CA HIS A 84 33.68 -17.18 -15.64
C HIS A 84 34.40 -16.08 -14.84
N LYS A 85 33.96 -14.83 -15.04
CA LYS A 85 33.80 -13.89 -13.93
C LYS A 85 32.75 -12.87 -14.34
N GLY A 86 31.65 -12.91 -13.59
CA GLY A 86 30.42 -12.17 -13.87
C GLY A 86 30.67 -10.68 -13.96
N GLU A 87 30.46 -10.15 -15.15
CA GLU A 87 30.18 -8.74 -15.32
C GLU A 87 28.80 -8.51 -14.70
N VAL A 88 28.77 -7.98 -13.48
CA VAL A 88 27.53 -7.53 -12.83
C VAL A 88 27.02 -6.38 -13.67
N ILE A 89 26.12 -6.69 -14.61
CA ILE A 89 25.31 -5.70 -15.32
C ILE A 89 24.54 -4.95 -14.23
N SER A 90 25.02 -3.77 -13.86
CA SER A 90 24.28 -2.86 -12.99
C SER A 90 22.92 -2.60 -13.64
N PRO A 91 21.79 -2.96 -13.01
CA PRO A 91 20.49 -2.83 -13.64
C PRO A 91 20.23 -1.33 -13.87
N ARG A 92 19.98 -0.97 -15.13
CA ARG A 92 19.51 0.37 -15.53
C ARG A 92 18.41 0.80 -14.55
N ARG A 93 18.52 2.02 -13.99
CA ARG A 93 17.50 2.65 -13.10
C ARG A 93 16.19 2.84 -13.89
N GLY A 94 15.44 1.76 -14.08
CA GLY A 94 14.10 1.78 -14.62
C GLY A 94 13.10 2.23 -13.56
N PHE A 95 11.94 2.73 -14.01
CA PHE A 95 10.80 2.97 -13.15
C PHE A 95 10.44 1.67 -12.40
N SER A 96 10.40 1.72 -11.08
CA SER A 96 10.06 0.57 -10.24
C SER A 96 8.83 0.92 -9.40
N LEU A 97 7.71 0.29 -9.73
CA LEU A 97 6.45 0.50 -9.03
C LEU A 97 6.56 0.22 -7.52
N ALA A 98 7.32 -0.80 -7.13
CA ALA A 98 7.58 -1.12 -5.72
C ALA A 98 8.30 0.02 -5.00
N ARG A 99 9.33 0.61 -5.62
CA ARG A 99 10.06 1.74 -5.05
C ARG A 99 9.22 3.01 -4.98
N THR A 100 8.41 3.27 -6.02
CA THR A 100 7.49 4.41 -6.03
C THR A 100 6.43 4.25 -4.94
N SER A 101 5.89 3.05 -4.77
CA SER A 101 4.88 2.76 -3.75
C SER A 101 5.43 2.95 -2.34
N GLU A 102 6.62 2.40 -2.04
CA GLU A 102 7.29 2.63 -0.75
C GLU A 102 7.56 4.11 -0.49
N ALA A 103 8.01 4.84 -1.52
CA ALA A 103 8.29 6.26 -1.41
C ALA A 103 7.04 7.08 -1.05
N VAL A 104 5.84 6.66 -1.46
CA VAL A 104 4.58 7.31 -1.07
C VAL A 104 4.30 7.17 0.42
N PHE A 105 4.69 6.06 1.04
CA PHE A 105 4.55 5.86 2.48
C PHE A 105 5.64 6.55 3.29
N ASN A 106 6.83 6.73 2.73
CA ASN A 106 7.99 7.21 3.48
C ASN A 106 8.36 8.69 3.24
N ARG A 107 8.03 9.28 2.08
CA ARG A 107 8.38 10.68 1.78
C ARG A 107 7.37 11.66 2.39
N GLY A 108 7.87 12.81 2.83
CA GLY A 108 7.05 13.92 3.31
C GLY A 108 6.61 13.80 4.77
N SER A 109 5.66 14.63 5.17
CA SER A 109 5.13 14.68 6.53
C SER A 109 4.33 13.40 6.88
N PRO A 110 4.17 13.06 8.18
CA PRO A 110 3.40 11.91 8.63
C PRO A 110 1.96 11.86 8.20
N LEU A 111 1.39 12.99 7.80
CA LEU A 111 -0.02 13.09 7.48
C LEU A 111 -0.28 13.26 5.99
N ASP A 112 0.73 13.43 5.13
CA ASP A 112 0.52 13.87 3.74
C ASP A 112 -0.32 12.87 2.95
N LEU A 113 -0.03 11.57 3.04
CA LEU A 113 -0.78 10.51 2.37
C LEU A 113 -2.21 10.43 2.91
N SER A 114 -2.38 10.33 4.23
CA SER A 114 -3.67 10.20 4.88
C SER A 114 -4.55 11.44 4.66
N ALA A 115 -3.98 12.64 4.71
CA ALA A 115 -4.66 13.90 4.44
C ALA A 115 -5.05 14.02 2.96
N SER A 116 -4.20 13.57 2.03
CA SER A 116 -4.53 13.56 0.59
C SER A 116 -5.70 12.62 0.28
N VAL A 117 -5.72 11.43 0.89
CA VAL A 117 -6.83 10.48 0.77
C VAL A 117 -8.09 11.09 1.39
N PHE A 118 -8.02 11.60 2.61
CA PHE A 118 -9.15 12.28 3.24
C PHE A 118 -9.68 13.44 2.39
N ALA A 119 -8.81 14.30 1.87
CA ALA A 119 -9.17 15.43 1.03
C ALA A 119 -9.84 14.96 -0.28
N GLY A 120 -9.35 13.88 -0.89
CA GLY A 120 -9.99 13.27 -2.05
C GLY A 120 -11.41 12.77 -1.77
N ALA A 121 -11.62 12.09 -0.62
CA ALA A 121 -12.94 11.66 -0.18
C ALA A 121 -13.89 12.85 0.07
N VAL A 122 -13.39 13.90 0.72
CA VAL A 122 -14.15 15.14 0.98
C VAL A 122 -14.48 15.87 -0.34
N ALA A 123 -13.55 15.93 -1.29
CA ALA A 123 -13.78 16.51 -2.60
C ALA A 123 -14.88 15.76 -3.39
N LEU A 124 -14.90 14.43 -3.32
CA LEU A 124 -16.00 13.62 -3.89
C LEU A 124 -17.32 13.89 -3.16
N GLY A 125 -17.28 14.05 -1.84
CA GLY A 125 -18.43 14.45 -1.03
C GLY A 125 -19.02 15.79 -1.47
N PHE A 126 -18.20 16.83 -1.59
CA PHE A 126 -18.65 18.14 -2.11
C PHE A 126 -19.13 18.07 -3.56
N SER A 127 -18.44 17.31 -4.42
CA SER A 127 -18.89 17.11 -5.81
C SER A 127 -20.27 16.45 -5.85
N SER A 128 -20.52 15.46 -4.99
CA SER A 128 -21.83 14.82 -4.86
C SER A 128 -22.93 15.79 -4.38
N TYR A 129 -22.55 16.79 -3.57
CA TYR A 129 -23.45 17.85 -3.13
C TYR A 129 -23.85 18.77 -4.28
N PHE A 130 -22.88 19.27 -5.03
CA PHE A 130 -23.12 20.14 -6.19
C PHE A 130 -23.93 19.44 -7.29
N LEU A 131 -23.76 18.14 -7.45
CA LEU A 131 -24.51 17.32 -8.40
C LEU A 131 -25.90 16.87 -7.88
N GLY A 132 -26.28 17.25 -6.65
CA GLY A 132 -27.59 16.90 -6.08
C GLY A 132 -27.76 15.42 -5.70
N ILE A 133 -26.68 14.61 -5.72
CA ILE A 133 -26.71 13.17 -5.46
C ILE A 133 -26.28 12.75 -4.05
N HIS A 134 -25.88 13.71 -3.22
CA HIS A 134 -25.37 13.48 -1.87
C HIS A 134 -26.37 12.80 -0.91
N SER A 135 -27.65 13.21 -0.91
CA SER A 135 -28.67 12.73 0.02
C SER A 135 -30.02 12.47 -0.66
N ILE A 136 -30.02 11.57 -1.65
CA ILE A 136 -31.22 11.17 -2.37
C ILE A 136 -31.97 10.04 -1.66
N VAL A 137 -33.30 10.11 -1.72
CA VAL A 137 -34.21 9.00 -1.42
C VAL A 137 -34.95 8.53 -2.67
N PHE A 138 -35.14 7.23 -2.79
CA PHE A 138 -35.77 6.58 -3.95
C PHE A 138 -36.94 5.68 -3.51
N PRO A 139 -38.16 5.88 -4.04
CA PRO A 139 -39.29 5.00 -3.75
C PRO A 139 -39.12 3.68 -4.51
N GLN A 140 -39.04 2.58 -3.78
CA GLN A 140 -39.03 1.24 -4.33
C GLN A 140 -40.44 0.76 -4.72
N ALA A 141 -40.52 -0.29 -5.56
CA ALA A 141 -41.78 -0.88 -5.99
C ALA A 141 -42.67 -1.40 -4.84
N ASN A 142 -42.07 -1.72 -3.69
CA ASN A 142 -42.77 -2.11 -2.45
C ASN A 142 -43.35 -0.92 -1.66
N GLY A 143 -43.24 0.31 -2.17
CA GLY A 143 -43.71 1.54 -1.51
C GLY A 143 -42.74 2.12 -0.48
N VAL A 144 -41.61 1.47 -0.20
CA VAL A 144 -40.61 1.95 0.76
C VAL A 144 -39.74 3.03 0.11
N ILE A 145 -39.56 4.15 0.82
CA ILE A 145 -38.66 5.23 0.41
C ILE A 145 -37.26 4.93 0.98
N LYS A 146 -36.32 4.53 0.11
CA LYS A 146 -34.98 4.10 0.49
C LYS A 146 -33.92 5.18 0.32
N GLN A 147 -33.02 5.29 1.28
CA GLN A 147 -31.83 6.12 1.18
C GLN A 147 -30.80 5.51 0.22
N VAL A 148 -30.48 6.25 -0.84
CA VAL A 148 -29.54 5.82 -1.89
C VAL A 148 -28.45 6.84 -2.18
N GLY A 149 -28.49 8.00 -1.50
CA GLY A 149 -27.51 9.08 -1.66
C GLY A 149 -26.08 8.68 -1.26
N TYR A 150 -25.11 9.39 -1.85
CA TYR A 150 -23.68 9.14 -1.65
C TYR A 150 -23.24 9.20 -0.16
N LEU A 151 -23.83 10.08 0.65
CA LEU A 151 -23.49 10.20 2.08
C LEU A 151 -23.99 9.04 2.93
N TRP A 152 -25.05 8.36 2.47
CA TRP A 152 -25.65 7.24 3.20
C TRP A 152 -24.93 5.92 2.96
N ALA A 153 -23.89 5.92 2.12
CA ALA A 153 -23.06 4.78 1.79
C ALA A 153 -21.85 4.68 2.74
N PRO A 154 -21.81 3.71 3.69
CA PRO A 154 -20.68 3.54 4.60
C PRO A 154 -19.35 3.27 3.90
N ASN A 155 -19.38 2.67 2.70
CA ASN A 155 -18.18 2.43 1.91
C ASN A 155 -17.58 3.70 1.29
N TRP A 156 -18.30 4.84 1.34
CA TRP A 156 -17.79 6.14 0.91
C TRP A 156 -17.45 7.03 2.10
N THR A 157 -18.35 7.11 3.09
CA THR A 157 -18.16 7.97 4.25
C THR A 157 -17.18 7.36 5.24
N LEU A 158 -17.52 6.26 5.91
CA LEU A 158 -16.66 5.67 6.95
C LEU A 158 -15.36 5.12 6.38
N LEU A 159 -15.43 4.40 5.26
CA LEU A 159 -14.28 3.73 4.66
C LEU A 159 -13.21 4.73 4.20
N PHE A 160 -13.56 5.67 3.32
CA PHE A 160 -12.56 6.59 2.72
C PHE A 160 -12.27 7.83 3.57
N MET A 161 -13.21 8.31 4.40
CA MET A 161 -12.95 9.48 5.25
C MET A 161 -12.28 9.11 6.58
N VAL A 162 -12.44 7.87 7.07
CA VAL A 162 -11.93 7.51 8.41
C VAL A 162 -10.98 6.32 8.36
N LEU A 163 -11.45 5.16 7.89
CA LEU A 163 -10.70 3.91 8.03
C LEU A 163 -9.44 3.87 7.16
N MET A 164 -9.53 4.30 5.90
CA MET A 164 -8.39 4.34 4.96
C MET A 164 -7.28 5.32 5.40
N PRO A 165 -7.59 6.59 5.72
CA PRO A 165 -6.59 7.52 6.25
C PRO A 165 -5.88 6.96 7.49
N LEU A 166 -6.64 6.39 8.44
CA LEU A 166 -6.08 5.79 9.66
C LEU A 166 -5.19 4.57 9.37
N TYR A 167 -5.58 3.74 8.40
CA TYR A 167 -4.77 2.60 7.96
C TYR A 167 -3.41 3.07 7.42
N PHE A 168 -3.40 4.11 6.58
CA PHE A 168 -2.15 4.64 6.02
C PHE A 168 -1.23 5.25 7.09
N VAL A 169 -1.78 5.88 8.14
CA VAL A 169 -0.98 6.35 9.28
C VAL A 169 -0.26 5.18 9.95
N PHE A 170 -0.96 4.09 10.25
CA PHE A 170 -0.35 2.94 10.94
C PHE A 170 0.66 2.19 10.08
N VAL A 171 0.39 2.02 8.77
CA VAL A 171 1.36 1.41 7.86
C VAL A 171 2.63 2.27 7.80
N ARG A 172 2.49 3.58 7.63
CA ARG A 172 3.63 4.50 7.59
C ARG A 172 4.43 4.47 8.89
N ASP A 173 3.75 4.57 10.03
CA ASP A 173 4.39 4.52 11.36
C ASP A 173 5.22 3.25 11.51
N LEU A 174 4.68 2.10 11.08
CA LEU A 174 5.40 0.83 11.13
C LEU A 174 6.59 0.77 10.17
N VAL A 175 6.44 1.29 8.94
CA VAL A 175 7.54 1.36 7.94
C VAL A 175 8.67 2.24 8.45
N VAL A 176 8.36 3.45 8.95
CA VAL A 176 9.34 4.39 9.49
C VAL A 176 10.04 3.77 10.72
N PHE A 177 9.27 3.17 11.63
CA PHE A 177 9.80 2.49 12.79
C PHE A 177 10.76 1.36 12.41
N TRP A 178 10.37 0.49 11.47
CA TRP A 178 11.18 -0.63 10.99
C TRP A 178 12.54 -0.15 10.45
N ARG A 179 12.50 0.88 9.60
CA ARG A 179 13.70 1.46 8.97
C ARG A 179 14.61 2.16 9.96
N ALA A 180 14.05 3.01 10.82
CA ALA A 180 14.83 3.85 11.72
C ALA A 180 15.41 3.08 12.92
N THR A 181 14.63 2.17 13.51
CA THR A 181 14.98 1.56 14.80
C THR A 181 15.67 0.22 14.64
N ARG A 182 15.08 -0.76 13.95
CA ARG A 182 15.60 -2.14 14.01
C ARG A 182 16.68 -2.43 13.01
N ARG A 183 16.56 -1.91 11.78
CA ARG A 183 17.52 -2.22 10.73
C ARG A 183 18.92 -1.68 11.06
N SER A 184 18.99 -0.55 11.78
CA SER A 184 20.23 0.02 12.29
C SER A 184 20.79 -0.75 13.49
N LEU A 185 19.92 -1.22 14.40
CA LEU A 185 20.31 -2.03 15.55
C LEU A 185 20.84 -3.43 15.17
N LEU A 186 20.32 -4.05 14.10
CA LEU A 186 20.71 -5.40 13.65
C LEU A 186 21.81 -5.39 12.57
N SER A 187 22.30 -4.23 12.15
CA SER A 187 23.40 -4.11 11.20
C SER A 187 24.33 -2.95 11.60
N PRO A 188 25.06 -3.09 12.73
CA PRO A 188 25.95 -2.04 13.24
C PRO A 188 27.16 -1.76 12.32
N GLU A 189 27.50 -2.68 11.41
CA GLU A 189 28.65 -2.55 10.50
C GLU A 189 28.36 -1.76 9.21
N GLY A 190 27.11 -1.43 8.91
CA GLY A 190 26.72 -0.72 7.69
C GLY A 190 26.36 0.75 7.95
N GLU A 191 27.16 1.68 7.44
CA GLU A 191 26.78 3.11 7.35
C GLU A 191 25.33 3.24 6.82
N GLY A 192 24.54 4.17 7.37
CA GLY A 192 23.09 4.25 7.15
C GLY A 192 22.61 4.23 5.68
N ILE A 193 23.47 4.61 4.73
CA ILE A 193 23.21 4.55 3.28
C ILE A 193 23.13 3.09 2.79
N ALA A 194 24.02 2.21 3.25
CA ALA A 194 24.01 0.79 2.88
C ALA A 194 22.73 0.11 3.35
N ASN A 195 22.22 0.52 4.51
CA ASN A 195 21.04 -0.07 5.11
C ASN A 195 19.74 0.27 4.35
N ASP A 196 19.62 1.53 3.94
CA ASP A 196 18.52 2.00 3.09
C ASP A 196 18.53 1.32 1.72
N ASP A 197 19.71 1.15 1.12
CA ASP A 197 19.86 0.43 -0.15
C ASP A 197 19.45 -1.05 -0.01
N MET A 198 19.77 -1.70 1.11
CA MET A 198 19.33 -3.08 1.37
C MET A 198 17.81 -3.18 1.57
N TRP A 199 17.17 -2.23 2.26
CA TRP A 199 15.70 -2.17 2.37
C TRP A 199 15.05 -2.03 1.00
N MET A 200 15.54 -1.11 0.17
CA MET A 200 15.02 -0.90 -1.17
C MET A 200 15.23 -2.11 -2.09
N ARG A 201 16.30 -2.89 -1.88
CA ARG A 201 16.49 -4.19 -2.56
C ARG A 201 15.44 -5.21 -2.12
N LYS A 202 15.14 -5.31 -0.82
CA LYS A 202 14.08 -6.22 -0.30
C LYS A 202 12.70 -5.86 -0.84
N VAL A 203 12.35 -4.57 -0.83
CA VAL A 203 11.08 -4.10 -1.42
C VAL A 203 11.02 -4.44 -2.91
N ALA A 204 12.13 -4.30 -3.64
CA ALA A 204 12.20 -4.65 -5.05
C ALA A 204 12.07 -6.17 -5.32
N THR A 205 12.43 -7.04 -4.36
CA THR A 205 12.21 -8.49 -4.46
C THR A 205 10.73 -8.83 -4.64
N PHE A 206 9.83 -8.05 -4.03
CA PHE A 206 8.38 -8.24 -4.14
C PHE A 206 7.74 -7.46 -5.29
N SER A 207 8.52 -6.97 -6.27
CA SER A 207 8.02 -6.12 -7.36
C SER A 207 6.88 -6.74 -8.17
N VAL A 208 6.87 -8.07 -8.35
CA VAL A 208 5.79 -8.77 -9.07
C VAL A 208 4.46 -8.62 -8.33
N THR A 209 4.47 -8.68 -6.99
CA THR A 209 3.27 -8.53 -6.17
C THR A 209 2.70 -7.12 -6.25
N TYR A 210 3.54 -6.08 -6.32
CA TYR A 210 3.08 -4.71 -6.54
C TYR A 210 2.43 -4.54 -7.92
N TRP A 211 3.01 -5.13 -8.97
CA TRP A 211 2.41 -5.10 -10.30
C TRP A 211 1.09 -5.87 -10.35
N ALA A 212 1.02 -7.04 -9.73
CA ALA A 212 -0.23 -7.79 -9.61
C ALA A 212 -1.33 -6.97 -8.92
N ALA A 213 -1.01 -6.33 -7.79
CA ALA A 213 -1.94 -5.44 -7.09
C ALA A 213 -2.38 -4.25 -7.97
N PHE A 214 -1.46 -3.66 -8.74
CA PHE A 214 -1.78 -2.58 -9.68
C PHE A 214 -2.77 -3.01 -10.76
N PHE A 215 -2.52 -4.14 -11.43
CA PHE A 215 -3.41 -4.66 -12.48
C PHE A 215 -4.78 -5.04 -11.93
N VAL A 216 -4.82 -5.63 -10.73
CA VAL A 216 -6.08 -5.98 -10.06
C VAL A 216 -6.86 -4.73 -9.65
N CYS A 217 -6.21 -3.72 -9.07
CA CYS A 217 -6.93 -2.55 -8.54
C CYS A 217 -7.37 -1.57 -9.63
N LEU A 218 -6.49 -1.24 -10.58
CA LEU A 218 -6.77 -0.22 -11.58
C LEU A 218 -7.49 -0.82 -12.81
N PRO A 219 -6.84 -1.57 -13.72
CA PRO A 219 -7.56 -2.15 -14.87
C PRO A 219 -8.80 -2.98 -14.49
N ILE A 220 -8.67 -3.93 -13.56
CA ILE A 220 -9.77 -4.87 -13.28
C ILE A 220 -10.82 -4.24 -12.36
N ALA A 221 -10.44 -3.86 -11.14
CA ALA A 221 -11.40 -3.40 -10.14
C ALA A 221 -11.91 -1.97 -10.41
N THR A 222 -11.15 -1.12 -11.09
CA THR A 222 -11.61 0.22 -11.43
C THR A 222 -12.30 0.24 -12.78
N VAL A 223 -11.57 -0.08 -13.85
CA VAL A 223 -12.09 0.15 -15.22
C VAL A 223 -13.19 -0.83 -15.55
N LEU A 224 -12.96 -2.14 -15.38
CA LEU A 224 -13.99 -3.13 -15.73
C LEU A 224 -15.23 -3.02 -14.82
N GLN A 225 -15.06 -2.83 -13.50
CA GLN A 225 -16.23 -2.65 -12.62
C GLN A 225 -16.97 -1.35 -12.89
N TRP A 226 -16.27 -0.25 -13.23
CA TRP A 226 -16.94 0.98 -13.61
C TRP A 226 -17.70 0.83 -14.93
N ILE A 227 -17.11 0.15 -15.92
CA ILE A 227 -17.77 -0.14 -17.20
C ILE A 227 -19.05 -0.94 -16.96
N ASP A 228 -18.96 -2.04 -16.21
CA ASP A 228 -20.09 -2.93 -15.95
C ASP A 228 -21.18 -2.26 -15.08
N ARG A 229 -20.79 -1.61 -13.97
CA ARG A 229 -21.75 -1.15 -12.98
C ARG A 229 -22.32 0.24 -13.25
N CYS A 230 -21.59 1.08 -13.97
CA CYS A 230 -21.95 2.48 -14.20
C CYS A 230 -22.08 2.79 -15.70
N LEU A 231 -20.99 2.68 -16.47
CA LEU A 231 -20.98 3.19 -17.85
C LEU A 231 -21.97 2.44 -18.75
N GLY A 232 -21.96 1.11 -18.73
CA GLY A 232 -22.85 0.27 -19.54
C GLY A 232 -24.32 0.61 -19.31
N PRO A 233 -24.84 0.53 -18.07
CA PRO A 233 -26.21 0.92 -17.72
C PRO A 233 -26.57 2.35 -18.13
N LEU A 234 -25.65 3.30 -17.94
CA LEU A 234 -25.87 4.71 -18.32
C LEU A 234 -25.97 4.92 -19.83
N LEU A 235 -25.24 4.13 -20.63
CA LEU A 235 -25.27 4.19 -22.09
C LEU A 235 -26.48 3.48 -22.69
N THR A 236 -26.86 2.32 -22.14
CA THR A 236 -28.02 1.55 -22.62
C THR A 236 -29.35 2.08 -22.09
N ARG A 237 -29.32 2.94 -21.05
CA ARG A 237 -30.49 3.38 -20.28
C ARG A 237 -31.30 2.21 -19.70
N ASP A 238 -30.63 1.09 -19.46
CA ASP A 238 -31.20 -0.09 -18.86
C ASP A 238 -30.71 -0.21 -17.42
N ILE A 239 -31.64 -0.24 -16.47
CA ILE A 239 -31.36 -0.32 -15.03
C ILE A 239 -30.91 -1.74 -14.66
N GLY A 240 -31.26 -2.76 -15.48
CA GLY A 240 -31.02 -4.16 -15.20
C GLY A 240 -31.64 -4.61 -13.87
N ASN A 241 -31.18 -5.75 -13.34
CA ASN A 241 -31.67 -6.31 -12.08
C ASN A 241 -30.94 -5.77 -10.82
N TYR A 242 -30.18 -4.70 -10.94
CA TYR A 242 -29.42 -4.15 -9.82
C TYR A 242 -30.23 -3.10 -9.06
N PRO A 243 -30.10 -3.00 -7.73
CA PRO A 243 -30.76 -1.97 -6.95
C PRO A 243 -30.28 -0.58 -7.37
N VAL A 244 -31.22 0.36 -7.40
CA VAL A 244 -30.97 1.76 -7.75
C VAL A 244 -30.03 2.38 -6.72
N GLU A 245 -28.86 2.83 -7.18
CA GLU A 245 -27.85 3.56 -6.39
C GLU A 245 -27.66 4.98 -6.96
N TRP A 246 -27.05 5.89 -6.18
CA TRP A 246 -26.73 7.26 -6.62
C TRP A 246 -26.05 7.34 -8.00
N ALA A 247 -25.26 6.32 -8.36
CA ALA A 247 -24.56 6.24 -9.64
C ALA A 247 -25.49 6.11 -10.86
N ARG A 248 -26.74 5.69 -10.66
CA ARG A 248 -27.72 5.42 -11.73
C ARG A 248 -28.91 6.39 -11.72
N MET A 249 -28.88 7.38 -10.83
CA MET A 249 -29.95 8.37 -10.70
C MET A 249 -30.17 9.18 -11.98
N ALA A 250 -29.19 9.28 -12.87
CA ALA A 250 -29.35 9.94 -14.17
C ALA A 250 -30.39 9.28 -15.09
N ILE A 251 -30.65 7.97 -14.93
CA ILE A 251 -31.64 7.24 -15.72
C ILE A 251 -33.06 7.48 -15.17
N GLU A 252 -33.21 7.35 -13.85
CA GLU A 252 -34.49 7.44 -13.15
C GLU A 252 -34.98 8.88 -12.96
N ARG A 253 -34.05 9.81 -12.72
CA ARG A 253 -34.33 11.23 -12.48
C ARG A 253 -33.35 12.11 -13.26
N PRO A 254 -33.49 12.17 -14.60
CA PRO A 254 -32.63 13.00 -15.45
C PRO A 254 -32.70 14.51 -15.13
N HIS A 255 -33.73 14.94 -14.39
CA HIS A 255 -33.85 16.31 -13.88
C HIS A 255 -32.88 16.65 -12.75
N VAL A 256 -32.30 15.66 -12.07
CA VAL A 256 -31.36 15.87 -10.95
C VAL A 256 -29.91 15.91 -11.45
N ILE A 257 -29.54 14.98 -12.33
CA ILE A 257 -28.18 14.86 -12.86
C ILE A 257 -28.23 14.37 -14.30
N SER A 258 -27.45 14.97 -15.19
CA SER A 258 -27.36 14.53 -16.58
C SER A 258 -26.50 13.26 -16.72
N ILE A 259 -26.73 12.50 -17.79
CA ILE A 259 -25.94 11.27 -18.06
C ILE A 259 -24.43 11.56 -18.14
N PRO A 260 -23.96 12.60 -18.87
CA PRO A 260 -22.52 12.91 -18.92
C PRO A 260 -21.92 13.27 -17.56
N GLU A 261 -22.64 14.02 -16.73
CA GLU A 261 -22.19 14.36 -15.37
C GLU A 261 -22.10 13.12 -14.48
N ALA A 262 -23.08 12.22 -14.57
CA ALA A 262 -23.05 10.95 -13.84
C ALA A 262 -21.90 10.04 -14.30
N VAL A 263 -21.64 9.96 -15.61
CA VAL A 263 -20.48 9.23 -16.17
C VAL A 263 -19.17 9.81 -15.65
N ALA A 264 -19.01 11.14 -15.69
CA ALA A 264 -17.80 11.80 -15.20
C ALA A 264 -17.61 11.58 -13.70
N PHE A 265 -18.63 11.83 -12.88
CA PHE A 265 -18.56 11.67 -11.43
C PHE A 265 -18.26 10.23 -11.01
N THR A 266 -18.97 9.25 -11.58
CA THR A 266 -18.72 7.83 -11.28
C THR A 266 -17.32 7.40 -11.74
N GLY A 267 -16.84 7.89 -12.89
CA GLY A 267 -15.48 7.62 -13.36
C GLY A 267 -14.42 8.13 -12.41
N PHE A 268 -14.54 9.38 -11.94
CA PHE A 268 -13.64 9.94 -10.93
C PHE A 268 -13.72 9.20 -9.59
N ALA A 269 -14.92 8.86 -9.14
CA ALA A 269 -15.12 8.13 -7.90
C ALA A 269 -14.46 6.74 -7.95
N TYR A 270 -14.65 6.00 -9.05
CA TYR A 270 -14.02 4.69 -9.24
C TYR A 270 -12.50 4.80 -9.39
N LEU A 271 -11.98 5.78 -10.13
CA LEU A 271 -10.54 6.01 -10.23
C LEU A 271 -9.91 6.29 -8.86
N TYR A 272 -10.53 7.16 -8.07
CA TYR A 272 -10.12 7.44 -6.71
C TYR A 272 -10.14 6.17 -5.84
N MET A 273 -11.23 5.41 -5.87
CA MET A 273 -11.36 4.12 -5.19
C MET A 273 -10.22 3.17 -5.57
N GLY A 274 -9.95 3.01 -6.87
CA GLY A 274 -8.89 2.17 -7.40
C GLY A 274 -7.50 2.54 -6.91
N LEU A 275 -7.17 3.83 -6.97
CA LEU A 275 -5.88 4.35 -6.51
C LEU A 275 -5.70 4.11 -5.01
N VAL A 276 -6.73 4.39 -4.21
CA VAL A 276 -6.70 4.18 -2.75
C VAL A 276 -6.60 2.69 -2.40
N PHE A 277 -7.34 1.81 -3.09
CA PHE A 277 -7.20 0.36 -2.86
C PHE A 277 -5.86 -0.19 -3.32
N PHE A 278 -5.29 0.32 -4.41
CA PHE A 278 -3.92 -0.01 -4.80
C PHE A 278 -2.93 0.33 -3.68
N LEU A 279 -3.05 1.53 -3.10
CA LEU A 279 -2.23 1.95 -1.96
C LEU A 279 -2.49 1.08 -0.73
N PHE A 280 -3.73 0.67 -0.48
CA PHE A 280 -4.07 -0.27 0.60
C PHE A 280 -3.31 -1.59 0.46
N PHE A 281 -3.35 -2.21 -0.74
CA PHE A 281 -2.62 -3.44 -1.03
C PHE A 281 -1.09 -3.22 -1.01
N ALA A 282 -0.59 -2.10 -1.52
CA ALA A 282 0.82 -1.74 -1.39
C ALA A 282 1.24 -1.69 0.09
N GLY A 283 0.40 -1.12 0.95
CA GLY A 283 0.59 -1.15 2.40
C GLY A 283 0.63 -2.57 2.96
N LEU A 284 -0.27 -3.46 2.55
CA LEU A 284 -0.26 -4.86 2.98
C LEU A 284 1.02 -5.58 2.55
N ILE A 285 1.51 -5.33 1.33
CA ILE A 285 2.77 -5.88 0.83
C ILE A 285 3.95 -5.36 1.65
N LEU A 286 3.95 -4.08 2.04
CA LEU A 286 4.97 -3.52 2.93
C LEU A 286 4.94 -4.18 4.32
N LEU A 287 3.75 -4.34 4.93
CA LEU A 287 3.60 -5.04 6.20
C LEU A 287 4.12 -6.48 6.13
N PHE A 288 3.81 -7.19 5.06
CA PHE A 288 4.35 -8.52 4.80
C PHE A 288 5.87 -8.50 4.67
N THR A 289 6.41 -7.52 3.93
CA THR A 289 7.86 -7.34 3.74
C THR A 289 8.57 -7.10 5.07
N ILE A 290 7.99 -6.27 5.96
CA ILE A 290 8.52 -6.01 7.31
C ILE A 290 8.52 -7.31 8.14
N ALA A 291 7.40 -8.03 8.16
CA ALA A 291 7.32 -9.31 8.88
C ALA A 291 8.35 -10.31 8.37
N HIS A 292 8.52 -10.41 7.05
CA HIS A 292 9.48 -11.31 6.42
C HIS A 292 10.94 -10.93 6.72
N ASP A 293 11.29 -9.64 6.56
CA ASP A 293 12.64 -9.12 6.82
C ASP A 293 13.01 -9.25 8.30
N SER A 294 12.04 -9.04 9.21
CA SER A 294 12.24 -9.23 10.65
C SER A 294 12.57 -10.66 11.04
N TRP A 295 11.88 -11.62 10.43
CA TRP A 295 12.14 -13.04 10.63
C TRP A 295 13.51 -13.44 10.07
N GLU A 296 13.88 -12.93 8.89
CA GLU A 296 15.15 -13.27 8.26
C GLU A 296 16.36 -12.75 9.05
N LEU A 297 16.27 -11.53 9.60
CA LEU A 297 17.31 -10.97 10.46
C LEU A 297 17.42 -11.76 11.78
N GLY A 298 16.30 -12.03 12.45
CA GLY A 298 16.30 -12.81 13.70
C GLY A 298 16.86 -14.23 13.54
N ARG A 299 16.79 -14.83 12.33
CA ARG A 299 17.42 -16.13 12.06
C ARG A 299 18.94 -16.03 11.95
N LYS A 300 19.48 -14.94 11.39
CA LYS A 300 20.93 -14.75 11.19
C LYS A 300 21.65 -14.45 12.52
N ASP A 301 21.00 -13.72 13.42
CA ASP A 301 21.52 -13.43 14.76
C ASP A 301 21.52 -14.66 15.68
N SER A 302 20.71 -15.67 15.36
CA SER A 302 20.63 -16.95 16.09
C SER A 302 21.71 -17.96 15.69
N GLU A 303 22.57 -17.65 14.71
CA GLU A 303 23.79 -18.45 14.47
C GLU A 303 24.78 -18.19 15.62
N PRO A 304 25.41 -19.22 16.21
CA PRO A 304 26.16 -19.07 17.45
C PRO A 304 27.45 -18.30 17.21
N TRP A 305 27.40 -16.99 17.40
CA TRP A 305 28.59 -16.21 17.70
C TRP A 305 29.01 -16.59 19.12
N ALA A 306 30.21 -17.15 19.22
CA ALA A 306 30.87 -17.46 20.49
C ALA A 306 31.20 -16.15 21.20
N ASP A 307 30.24 -15.59 21.91
CA ASP A 307 30.40 -14.81 23.14
C ASP A 307 29.03 -14.39 23.64
N GLY A 308 28.59 -15.03 24.70
CA GLY A 308 27.27 -14.85 25.27
C GLY A 308 27.22 -13.60 26.14
N GLU A 309 26.66 -12.50 25.65
CA GLU A 309 26.11 -11.48 26.57
C GLU A 309 25.08 -10.48 26.00
N TYR A 310 24.53 -10.69 24.79
CA TYR A 310 23.49 -9.78 24.25
C TYR A 310 22.25 -10.51 23.71
N GLN A 311 21.45 -11.12 24.60
CA GLN A 311 20.12 -11.64 24.24
C GLN A 311 19.04 -11.05 25.17
N CYS A 312 18.56 -9.83 24.89
CA CYS A 312 17.34 -9.33 25.55
C CYS A 312 16.50 -8.21 24.85
N PRO A 313 16.90 -7.53 23.74
CA PRO A 313 16.00 -6.53 23.11
C PRO A 313 15.00 -7.07 22.05
N SER A 314 15.17 -8.29 21.52
CA SER A 314 14.46 -8.73 20.29
C SER A 314 12.96 -8.93 20.45
N ASN A 315 12.51 -9.44 21.60
CA ASN A 315 11.12 -9.85 21.82
C ASN A 315 10.12 -8.68 21.83
N GLN A 316 10.42 -7.60 22.55
CA GLN A 316 9.53 -6.43 22.61
C GLN A 316 9.34 -5.79 21.24
N LEU A 317 10.32 -5.94 20.37
CA LEU A 317 10.36 -5.39 19.03
C LEU A 317 9.50 -6.19 18.05
N ASP A 318 9.58 -7.52 18.10
CA ASP A 318 8.70 -8.42 17.33
C ASP A 318 7.23 -8.24 17.73
N LEU A 319 6.96 -8.07 19.02
CA LEU A 319 5.61 -7.74 19.51
C LEU A 319 5.14 -6.37 19.02
N LYS A 320 6.01 -5.35 18.97
CA LYS A 320 5.65 -4.04 18.44
C LYS A 320 5.27 -4.10 16.96
N ILE A 321 6.01 -4.89 16.16
CA ILE A 321 5.67 -5.14 14.76
C ILE A 321 4.32 -5.85 14.66
N MET A 322 4.11 -6.90 15.46
CA MET A 322 2.85 -7.62 15.47
C MET A 322 1.66 -6.73 15.86
N ARG A 323 1.83 -5.86 16.85
CA ARG A 323 0.81 -4.87 17.26
C ARG A 323 0.48 -3.89 16.13
N GLY A 324 1.47 -3.45 15.37
CA GLY A 324 1.27 -2.62 14.17
C GLY A 324 0.49 -3.34 13.06
N ILE A 325 0.89 -4.57 12.74
CA ILE A 325 0.20 -5.43 11.77
C ILE A 325 -1.24 -5.72 12.22
N PHE A 326 -1.45 -5.98 13.51
CA PHE A 326 -2.77 -6.20 14.10
C PHE A 326 -3.69 -4.98 13.95
N ARG A 327 -3.21 -3.77 14.23
CA ARG A 327 -3.98 -2.53 14.01
C ARG A 327 -4.39 -2.36 12.55
N CYS A 328 -3.45 -2.60 11.63
CA CYS A 328 -3.73 -2.56 10.20
C CYS A 328 -4.74 -3.66 9.78
N CYS A 329 -4.66 -4.84 10.41
CA CYS A 329 -5.58 -5.94 10.18
C CYS A 329 -7.01 -5.61 10.60
N ILE A 330 -7.19 -5.04 11.81
CA ILE A 330 -8.50 -4.55 12.27
C ILE A 330 -9.08 -3.56 11.25
N LEU A 331 -8.29 -2.59 10.79
CA LEU A 331 -8.77 -1.60 9.83
C LEU A 331 -9.15 -2.21 8.48
N GLY A 332 -8.35 -3.14 7.96
CA GLY A 332 -8.70 -3.88 6.74
C GLY A 332 -10.00 -4.68 6.87
N LEU A 333 -10.25 -5.30 8.03
CA LEU A 333 -11.52 -5.98 8.31
C LEU A 333 -12.70 -5.01 8.44
N LEU A 334 -12.53 -3.87 9.12
CA LEU A 334 -13.56 -2.84 9.21
C LEU A 334 -13.89 -2.24 7.83
N ILE A 335 -12.89 -2.06 6.96
CA ILE A 335 -13.07 -1.65 5.56
C ILE A 335 -13.95 -2.67 4.82
N ALA A 336 -13.63 -3.95 4.92
CA ALA A 336 -14.42 -5.01 4.28
C ALA A 336 -15.84 -5.11 4.86
N ILE A 337 -16.01 -4.93 6.17
CA ILE A 337 -17.31 -4.87 6.84
C ILE A 337 -18.14 -3.70 6.29
N CYS A 338 -17.57 -2.49 6.11
CA CYS A 338 -18.31 -1.36 5.53
C CYS A 338 -18.76 -1.65 4.10
N MET A 339 -17.91 -2.29 3.29
CA MET A 339 -18.24 -2.66 1.92
C MET A 339 -19.37 -3.69 1.85
N LYS A 340 -19.29 -4.76 2.67
CA LYS A 340 -20.31 -5.81 2.72
C LYS A 340 -21.62 -5.30 3.33
N LEU A 341 -21.54 -4.53 4.41
CA LEU A 341 -22.72 -3.96 5.06
C LEU A 341 -23.54 -3.12 4.09
N GLN A 342 -22.87 -2.31 3.27
CA GLN A 342 -23.55 -1.53 2.23
C GLN A 342 -24.14 -2.41 1.13
N SER A 343 -23.39 -3.37 0.59
CA SER A 343 -23.89 -4.23 -0.49
C SER A 343 -25.11 -5.03 -0.04
N THR A 344 -25.08 -5.57 1.18
CA THR A 344 -26.21 -6.26 1.79
C THR A 344 -27.38 -5.31 2.05
N PHE A 345 -27.15 -4.12 2.62
CA PHE A 345 -28.20 -3.14 2.85
C PHE A 345 -28.93 -2.78 1.55
N MET A 346 -28.22 -2.60 0.43
CA MET A 346 -28.82 -2.25 -0.85
C MET A 346 -29.84 -3.29 -1.35
N LEU A 347 -29.70 -4.55 -0.96
CA LEU A 347 -30.64 -5.62 -1.29
C LEU A 347 -31.88 -5.65 -0.37
N THR A 348 -31.79 -5.07 0.83
CA THR A 348 -32.91 -5.05 1.78
C THR A 348 -34.10 -4.18 1.33
N SER A 349 -35.29 -4.49 1.85
CA SER A 349 -36.49 -3.64 1.70
C SER A 349 -36.57 -2.51 2.74
N GLU A 350 -35.50 -2.25 3.49
CA GLU A 350 -35.48 -1.24 4.55
C GLU A 350 -35.16 0.16 3.99
N SER A 351 -35.75 1.17 4.64
CA SER A 351 -35.63 2.57 4.20
C SER A 351 -34.25 3.17 4.49
N THR A 352 -33.65 2.81 5.62
CA THR A 352 -32.38 3.37 6.10
C THR A 352 -31.48 2.27 6.64
N ILE A 353 -30.17 2.43 6.52
CA ILE A 353 -29.21 1.44 7.02
C ILE A 353 -29.26 1.32 8.54
N ALA A 354 -29.48 2.42 9.25
CA ALA A 354 -29.66 2.44 10.69
C ALA A 354 -30.97 1.75 11.11
N GLY A 355 -32.05 1.98 10.36
CA GLY A 355 -33.33 1.30 10.58
C GLY A 355 -33.22 -0.21 10.39
N TRP A 356 -32.52 -0.66 9.34
CA TRP A 356 -32.23 -2.09 9.11
C TRP A 356 -31.44 -2.72 10.25
N LEU A 357 -30.38 -2.06 10.72
CA LEU A 357 -29.59 -2.55 11.85
C LEU A 357 -30.40 -2.58 13.15
N ALA A 358 -31.25 -1.57 13.38
CA ALA A 358 -32.11 -1.51 14.55
C ALA A 358 -33.21 -2.58 14.51
N SER A 359 -33.83 -2.82 13.35
CA SER A 359 -34.85 -3.86 13.20
C SER A 359 -34.25 -5.25 13.38
N ASP A 360 -33.05 -5.51 12.82
CA ASP A 360 -32.31 -6.74 13.04
C ASP A 360 -31.91 -6.92 14.53
N PHE A 361 -31.44 -5.87 15.20
CA PHE A 361 -31.12 -5.91 16.63
C PHE A 361 -32.36 -6.27 17.47
N LEU A 362 -33.51 -5.64 17.19
CA LEU A 362 -34.76 -5.88 17.91
C LEU A 362 -35.40 -7.24 17.60
N SER A 363 -35.07 -7.86 16.45
CA SER A 363 -35.57 -9.19 16.08
C SER A 363 -35.15 -10.31 17.04
N VAL A 364 -34.11 -10.08 17.84
CA VAL A 364 -33.66 -11.02 18.88
C VAL A 364 -34.47 -10.85 20.18
N LEU A 365 -35.02 -9.66 20.41
CA LEU A 365 -35.79 -9.30 21.61
C LEU A 365 -37.29 -9.55 21.46
N GLY A 366 -37.79 -9.67 20.22
CA GLY A 366 -39.19 -9.96 19.91
C GLY A 366 -39.33 -11.09 18.90
N ASN A 367 -40.42 -11.85 18.96
CA ASN A 367 -40.68 -13.02 18.11
C ASN A 367 -41.06 -12.63 16.67
N HIS A 368 -40.18 -11.93 15.95
CA HIS A 368 -40.38 -11.57 14.54
C HIS A 368 -39.54 -12.47 13.63
N GLU A 369 -40.18 -13.53 13.13
CA GLU A 369 -39.69 -14.29 11.98
C GLU A 369 -39.71 -13.42 10.72
N LYS A 370 -38.54 -12.92 10.32
CA LYS A 370 -38.22 -12.63 8.91
C LYS A 370 -36.77 -12.98 8.61
N ALA A 371 -36.46 -14.27 8.66
CA ALA A 371 -35.38 -14.81 7.86
C ALA A 371 -35.92 -14.97 6.43
N SER A 372 -35.73 -13.96 5.57
CA SER A 372 -36.19 -14.04 4.17
C SER A 372 -35.13 -14.68 3.27
N ASP A 373 -35.60 -15.23 2.15
CA ASP A 373 -34.87 -15.96 1.10
C ASP A 373 -33.73 -15.13 0.42
N TRP A 374 -32.56 -15.01 1.05
CA TRP A 374 -31.47 -14.13 0.59
C TRP A 374 -30.36 -14.80 -0.25
N LEU A 375 -30.53 -16.05 -0.70
CA LEU A 375 -29.39 -16.83 -1.20
C LEU A 375 -29.08 -16.71 -2.70
N GLU A 376 -29.87 -16.01 -3.52
CA GLU A 376 -29.69 -16.04 -4.99
C GLU A 376 -28.97 -14.84 -5.63
N TYR A 377 -28.63 -13.77 -4.89
CA TYR A 377 -28.02 -12.58 -5.53
C TYR A 377 -26.64 -12.18 -4.95
N SER A 378 -25.58 -12.40 -5.74
CA SER A 378 -24.19 -12.05 -5.41
C SER A 378 -23.78 -10.74 -6.09
N MET A 379 -23.48 -9.70 -5.30
CA MET A 379 -22.89 -8.45 -5.81
C MET A 379 -21.37 -8.60 -6.03
N PRO A 380 -20.77 -7.99 -7.07
CA PRO A 380 -19.32 -7.96 -7.26
C PRO A 380 -18.54 -7.37 -6.06
N THR A 381 -19.17 -6.50 -5.28
CA THR A 381 -18.63 -5.96 -4.03
C THR A 381 -18.48 -7.03 -2.95
N ASN A 382 -19.24 -8.12 -2.98
CA ASN A 382 -19.06 -9.28 -2.10
C ASN A 382 -17.73 -9.99 -2.40
N TYR A 383 -17.35 -10.08 -3.68
CA TYR A 383 -16.05 -10.62 -4.08
C TYR A 383 -14.89 -9.67 -3.70
N SER A 384 -15.05 -8.38 -3.97
CA SER A 384 -14.01 -7.37 -3.67
C SER A 384 -13.75 -7.22 -2.16
N SER A 385 -14.81 -7.23 -1.34
CA SER A 385 -14.68 -7.22 0.12
C SER A 385 -14.09 -8.52 0.66
N LEU A 386 -14.42 -9.68 0.08
CA LEU A 386 -13.80 -10.96 0.44
C LEU A 386 -12.29 -10.97 0.16
N LEU A 387 -11.86 -10.44 -0.99
CA LEU A 387 -10.43 -10.32 -1.31
C LEU A 387 -9.67 -9.48 -0.27
N ILE A 388 -10.28 -8.40 0.23
CA ILE A 388 -9.69 -7.57 1.29
C ILE A 388 -9.56 -8.38 2.59
N VAL A 389 -10.59 -9.12 2.99
CA VAL A 389 -10.53 -10.00 4.17
C VAL A 389 -9.40 -11.02 4.02
N LEU A 390 -9.35 -11.73 2.89
CA LEU A 390 -8.35 -12.76 2.65
C LEU A 390 -6.93 -12.17 2.68
N ALA A 391 -6.66 -11.11 1.93
CA ALA A 391 -5.33 -10.50 1.88
C ALA A 391 -4.89 -9.97 3.27
N THR A 392 -5.79 -9.29 3.97
CA THR A 392 -5.52 -8.73 5.29
C THR A 392 -5.25 -9.82 6.33
N CYS A 393 -6.07 -10.87 6.35
CA CYS A 393 -5.90 -12.02 7.23
C CYS A 393 -4.62 -12.80 6.90
N THR A 394 -4.26 -12.97 5.62
CA THR A 394 -3.01 -13.65 5.22
C THR A 394 -1.79 -12.91 5.77
N VAL A 395 -1.72 -11.59 5.64
CA VAL A 395 -0.59 -10.81 6.18
C VAL A 395 -0.54 -10.89 7.71
N PHE A 396 -1.68 -10.80 8.38
CA PHE A 396 -1.77 -10.96 9.83
C PHE A 396 -1.32 -12.33 10.30
N LEU A 397 -1.86 -13.41 9.72
CA LEU A 397 -1.51 -14.78 10.08
C LEU A 397 -0.04 -15.07 9.78
N TYR A 398 0.49 -14.55 8.68
CA TYR A 398 1.91 -14.66 8.37
C TYR A 398 2.77 -14.00 9.47
N GLY A 399 2.47 -12.75 9.82
CA GLY A 399 3.15 -12.06 10.92
C GLY A 399 3.05 -12.81 12.24
N LEU A 400 1.84 -13.30 12.57
CA LEU A 400 1.57 -14.08 13.78
C LEU A 400 2.42 -15.35 13.85
N ILE A 401 2.47 -16.13 12.76
CA ILE A 401 3.27 -17.37 12.69
C ILE A 401 4.76 -17.06 12.86
N ARG A 402 5.26 -16.00 12.20
CA ARG A 402 6.68 -15.63 12.28
C ARG A 402 7.09 -15.15 13.68
N VAL A 403 6.29 -14.27 14.29
CA VAL A 403 6.55 -13.78 15.65
C VAL A 403 6.39 -14.90 16.67
N HIS A 404 5.39 -15.77 16.51
CA HIS A 404 5.23 -16.94 17.37
C HIS A 404 6.41 -17.92 17.27
N ALA A 405 6.93 -18.15 16.07
CA ALA A 405 8.12 -18.98 15.87
C ALA A 405 9.36 -18.37 16.54
N ALA A 406 9.54 -17.05 16.46
CA ALA A 406 10.65 -16.35 17.10
C ALA A 406 10.55 -16.45 18.63
N LEU A 407 9.35 -16.25 19.19
CA LEU A 407 9.09 -16.37 20.62
C LEU A 407 9.29 -17.79 21.17
N ARG A 408 9.08 -18.83 20.35
CA ARG A 408 9.21 -20.23 20.77
C ARG A 408 10.68 -20.68 20.91
N GLN A 409 11.60 -20.01 20.22
CA GLN A 409 13.01 -20.36 20.25
C GLN A 409 13.75 -19.91 21.53
N GLN A 410 13.13 -19.09 22.41
CA GLN A 410 13.88 -18.28 23.37
C GLN A 410 13.60 -18.50 24.88
N GLY A 411 13.04 -19.64 25.29
CA GLY A 411 12.97 -20.04 26.72
C GLY A 411 11.95 -19.30 27.59
N ASP A 412 11.82 -19.76 28.84
CA ASP A 412 10.57 -19.76 29.65
C ASP A 412 10.16 -18.40 30.30
N ILE A 413 11.06 -17.42 30.39
CA ILE A 413 10.82 -16.19 31.19
C ILE A 413 10.06 -15.16 30.35
N GLY A 414 8.72 -15.24 30.36
CA GLY A 414 7.81 -14.29 29.69
C GLY A 414 6.96 -14.90 28.57
N HIS A 415 7.12 -16.21 28.31
CA HIS A 415 6.42 -16.94 27.25
C HIS A 415 4.89 -16.85 27.37
N GLY A 416 4.36 -17.04 28.58
CA GLY A 416 2.90 -17.04 28.81
C GLY A 416 2.22 -15.69 28.56
N ARG A 417 2.88 -14.56 28.85
CA ARG A 417 2.31 -13.23 28.62
C ARG A 417 2.22 -12.90 27.14
N ASN A 418 3.28 -13.16 26.39
CA ASN A 418 3.35 -12.85 24.96
C ASN A 418 2.42 -13.76 24.16
N GLN A 419 2.35 -15.07 24.50
CA GLN A 419 1.39 -15.98 23.89
C GLN A 419 -0.06 -15.56 24.16
N ARG A 420 -0.37 -15.10 25.38
CA ARG A 420 -1.70 -14.59 25.70
C ARG A 420 -2.05 -13.38 24.85
N GLU A 421 -1.13 -12.40 24.71
CA GLU A 421 -1.36 -11.23 23.83
C GLU A 421 -1.64 -11.64 22.38
N LEU A 422 -0.83 -12.53 21.82
CA LEU A 422 -1.04 -13.06 20.46
C LEU A 422 -2.38 -13.80 20.31
N GLY A 423 -2.75 -14.60 21.32
CA GLY A 423 -4.04 -15.29 21.36
C GLY A 423 -5.23 -14.34 21.38
N ILE A 424 -5.13 -13.22 22.12
CA ILE A 424 -6.17 -12.19 22.15
C ILE A 424 -6.28 -11.48 20.80
N MET A 425 -5.16 -11.14 20.16
CA MET A 425 -5.17 -10.56 18.81
C MET A 425 -5.86 -11.50 17.81
N LEU A 426 -5.51 -12.78 17.84
CA LEU A 426 -6.14 -13.80 17.00
C LEU A 426 -7.64 -13.92 17.26
N ALA A 427 -8.06 -13.96 18.53
CA ALA A 427 -9.47 -14.04 18.90
C ALA A 427 -10.28 -12.82 18.40
N ARG A 428 -9.71 -11.62 18.46
CA ARG A 428 -10.36 -10.40 17.94
C ARG A 428 -10.48 -10.40 16.42
N VAL A 429 -9.42 -10.81 15.73
CA VAL A 429 -9.44 -10.98 14.27
C VAL A 429 -10.47 -12.03 13.87
N ALA A 430 -10.50 -13.18 14.55
CA ALA A 430 -11.49 -14.23 14.30
C ALA A 430 -12.92 -13.73 14.53
N LEU A 431 -13.17 -13.00 15.62
CA LEU A 431 -14.47 -12.37 15.88
C LEU A 431 -14.90 -11.45 14.74
N LEU A 432 -14.00 -10.58 14.24
CA LEU A 432 -14.31 -9.69 13.13
C LEU A 432 -14.58 -10.42 11.81
N VAL A 433 -13.86 -11.52 11.55
CA VAL A 433 -14.14 -12.39 10.39
C VAL A 433 -15.50 -13.06 10.51
N ILE A 434 -15.85 -13.56 11.71
CA ILE A 434 -17.16 -14.13 11.98
C ILE A 434 -18.27 -13.09 11.75
N VAL A 435 -18.10 -11.88 12.30
CA VAL A 435 -19.01 -10.75 12.07
C VAL A 435 -19.15 -10.49 10.56
N TYR A 436 -18.03 -10.38 9.83
CA TYR A 436 -18.05 -10.17 8.39
C TYR A 436 -18.86 -11.25 7.67
N VAL A 437 -18.66 -12.54 7.97
CA VAL A 437 -19.37 -13.63 7.31
C VAL A 437 -20.88 -13.57 7.59
N LEU A 438 -21.25 -13.26 8.84
CA LEU A 438 -22.63 -13.30 9.32
C LEU A 438 -23.50 -12.09 8.92
N ILE A 439 -22.92 -11.00 8.41
CA ILE A 439 -23.69 -9.83 7.94
C ILE A 439 -24.76 -10.27 6.93
N GLY A 440 -26.02 -10.05 7.28
CA GLY A 440 -27.20 -10.39 6.48
C GLY A 440 -27.50 -11.89 6.34
N ALA A 441 -26.72 -12.77 6.97
CA ALA A 441 -26.90 -14.22 6.88
C ALA A 441 -27.77 -14.78 8.02
N ILE A 442 -27.77 -14.14 9.18
CA ILE A 442 -28.54 -14.54 10.36
C ILE A 442 -29.29 -13.34 10.93
N ALA A 443 -30.46 -13.58 11.53
CA ALA A 443 -31.15 -12.56 12.32
C ALA A 443 -30.34 -12.24 13.59
N GLY A 444 -30.25 -10.96 13.94
CA GLY A 444 -29.51 -10.48 15.11
C GLY A 444 -28.00 -10.31 14.89
N PHE A 445 -27.51 -10.37 13.65
CA PHE A 445 -26.10 -10.15 13.35
C PHE A 445 -25.63 -8.76 13.80
N SER A 446 -26.53 -7.78 13.91
CA SER A 446 -26.25 -6.42 14.37
C SER A 446 -25.70 -6.36 15.79
N ILE A 447 -26.10 -7.30 16.66
CA ILE A 447 -25.54 -7.41 18.03
C ILE A 447 -24.07 -7.81 17.96
N LEU A 448 -23.75 -8.84 17.18
CA LEU A 448 -22.37 -9.29 16.95
C LEU A 448 -21.54 -8.20 16.28
N LEU A 449 -22.12 -7.45 15.34
CA LEU A 449 -21.49 -6.30 14.71
C LEU A 449 -21.13 -5.22 15.74
N CYS A 450 -22.05 -4.85 16.65
CA CYS A 450 -21.76 -3.91 17.73
C CYS A 450 -20.63 -4.40 18.64
N ILE A 451 -20.66 -5.67 19.07
CA ILE A 451 -19.61 -6.26 19.90
C ILE A 451 -18.26 -6.26 19.15
N GLY A 452 -18.27 -6.64 17.87
CA GLY A 452 -17.09 -6.63 17.00
C GLY A 452 -16.51 -5.23 16.83
N LEU A 453 -17.35 -4.21 16.62
CA LEU A 453 -16.94 -2.81 16.49
C LEU A 453 -16.31 -2.29 17.79
N LEU A 454 -16.92 -2.55 18.94
CA LEU A 454 -16.35 -2.16 20.25
C LEU A 454 -15.00 -2.87 20.49
N SER A 455 -14.92 -4.15 20.18
CA SER A 455 -13.68 -4.93 20.26
C SER A 455 -12.58 -4.40 19.32
N ALA A 456 -12.95 -3.98 18.11
CA ALA A 456 -12.04 -3.36 17.14
C ALA A 456 -11.53 -2.00 17.62
N ILE A 457 -12.41 -1.11 18.10
CA ILE A 457 -12.03 0.20 18.65
C ILE A 457 -11.07 0.01 19.83
N TYR A 458 -11.41 -0.90 20.75
CA TYR A 458 -10.53 -1.23 21.87
C TYR A 458 -9.18 -1.77 21.41
N GLY A 459 -9.15 -2.64 20.40
CA GLY A 459 -7.92 -3.19 19.82
C GLY A 459 -7.05 -2.17 19.10
N LEU A 460 -7.64 -1.13 18.50
CA LEU A 460 -6.90 -0.03 17.88
C LEU A 460 -6.19 0.83 18.94
N VAL A 461 -6.90 1.22 19.99
CA VAL A 461 -6.36 2.07 21.06
C VAL A 461 -5.37 1.30 21.93
N TYR A 462 -5.77 0.12 22.42
CA TYR A 462 -5.02 -0.71 23.36
C TYR A 462 -4.70 -2.08 22.74
N PRO A 463 -3.62 -2.17 21.92
CA PRO A 463 -3.17 -3.42 21.35
C PRO A 463 -2.50 -4.34 22.40
N SER A 464 -2.14 -3.83 23.59
CA SER A 464 -1.67 -4.60 24.75
C SER A 464 -2.58 -4.40 25.96
N ILE A 465 -2.69 -5.43 26.82
CA ILE A 465 -3.52 -5.41 28.05
C ILE A 465 -2.87 -4.64 29.22
N ASP A 466 -1.66 -4.10 29.02
CA ASP A 466 -0.80 -3.67 30.13
C ASP A 466 -1.27 -2.43 30.89
N THR A 467 -2.20 -1.64 30.34
CA THR A 467 -2.74 -0.47 31.04
C THR A 467 -3.70 -0.81 32.19
N TRP A 468 -4.14 -2.06 32.31
CA TRP A 468 -5.06 -2.44 33.39
C TRP A 468 -4.39 -2.91 34.69
N ARG A 469 -3.08 -3.19 34.69
CA ARG A 469 -2.34 -3.63 35.91
C ARG A 469 -1.29 -2.65 36.42
N ALA A 470 -0.80 -1.73 35.59
CA ALA A 470 0.13 -0.70 36.07
C ALA A 470 -0.54 0.22 37.12
N THR A 471 -1.84 0.45 37.01
CA THR A 471 -2.61 1.25 37.98
C THR A 471 -2.85 0.52 39.31
N ASP A 472 -2.85 -0.82 39.32
CA ASP A 472 -3.14 -1.63 40.52
C ASP A 472 -1.86 -2.07 41.26
N GLN A 473 -0.69 -1.97 40.61
CA GLN A 473 0.62 -2.20 41.24
C GLN A 473 1.30 -0.91 41.72
N GLY A 474 0.98 0.25 41.14
CA GLY A 474 1.46 1.55 41.61
C GLY A 474 0.88 1.98 42.98
N GLU A 475 -0.26 1.41 43.39
CA GLU A 475 -0.93 1.73 44.65
C GLU A 475 -0.49 0.84 45.83
N LYS A 476 0.26 -0.25 45.56
CA LYS A 476 0.74 -1.18 46.61
C LYS A 476 2.22 -1.05 46.95
N GLN A 477 2.97 -0.17 46.29
CA GLN A 477 4.39 0.06 46.55
C GLN A 477 4.71 1.39 47.27
N SER A 478 3.69 2.17 47.68
CA SER A 478 3.87 3.44 48.40
C SER A 478 3.59 3.37 49.90
N VAL A 479 3.46 2.17 50.49
CA VAL A 479 3.34 1.98 51.94
C VAL A 479 4.17 0.78 52.38
N SER A 480 5.47 0.98 52.58
CA SER A 480 6.32 0.24 53.52
C SER A 480 7.58 1.05 53.81
#